data_AF-A0A4P8ID27-F1
#
_entry.id   AF-A0A4P8ID27-F1
#
_cell.length_a   1.000
_cell.length_b   1.000
_cell.length_c   1.000
_cell.angle_alpha   90.00
_cell.angle_beta   90.00
_cell.angle_gamma   90.00
#
_symmetry.space_group_name_H-M   'P 1'
#
loop_
_entity.id
_entity.type
_entity.pdbx_description
1 polymer ?
#
loop_
_entity_poly.entity_id
_entity_poly.type
_entity_poly.pdbx_seq_one_letter_code
_entity_poly.pdbx_strand_id
1 'polypeptide(L)'
;MAFVPNKNQQMILTDHLFHLTEHEQRFLDQSWAKTFADHVFPAIDENIFSVLYSDKASRPNTPVNVIVGALILKEALGDTDEELVQALMFDIHYQYALHTTSFQEQPLSDRTLSRFRARCLAYETETEIDLVHECVTKLAKEVSEFMGITPNMQRMDSFMIAASIRNLAMLELF
;
A
#
# COMPACT_ATOMS: atom_id res chain seq x y z
N MET A 1 -18.89 -3.34 3.27
CA MET A 1 -17.68 -3.67 4.05
C MET A 1 -17.53 -2.58 5.11
N ALA A 2 -17.20 -2.95 6.35
CA ALA A 2 -17.01 -2.01 7.44
C ALA A 2 -15.61 -1.39 7.35
N PHE A 3 -15.51 -0.09 7.64
CA PHE A 3 -14.22 0.56 7.83
C PHE A 3 -13.64 0.15 9.19
N VAL A 4 -12.41 -0.34 9.19
CA VAL A 4 -11.66 -0.61 10.42
C VAL A 4 -10.24 -0.12 10.19
N PRO A 5 -9.80 0.95 10.89
CA PRO A 5 -8.44 1.44 10.76
C PRO A 5 -7.45 0.42 11.35
N ASN A 6 -6.34 0.21 10.66
CA ASN A 6 -5.27 -0.68 11.07
C ASN A 6 -4.34 0.03 12.05
N LYS A 7 -4.79 0.15 13.30
CA LYS A 7 -4.07 0.89 14.35
C LYS A 7 -2.79 0.20 14.82
N ASN A 8 -2.77 -1.14 14.82
CA ASN A 8 -1.64 -1.95 15.26
C ASN A 8 -1.64 -3.28 14.49
N GLN A 9 -0.51 -3.65 13.87
CA GLN A 9 -0.30 -5.03 13.42
C GLN A 9 0.13 -5.90 14.59
N GLN A 10 -0.65 -6.94 14.86
CA GLN A 10 -0.30 -7.92 15.86
C GLN A 10 0.81 -8.82 15.31
N MET A 11 1.98 -8.79 15.96
CA MET A 11 3.06 -9.73 15.64
C MET A 11 2.70 -11.13 16.16
N ILE A 12 2.82 -12.14 15.30
CA ILE A 12 2.66 -13.54 15.69
C ILE A 12 4.00 -14.13 16.11
N LEU A 13 4.00 -15.09 17.04
CA LEU A 13 5.21 -15.74 17.53
C LEU A 13 6.00 -16.47 16.43
N THR A 14 5.33 -16.86 15.35
CA THR A 14 5.90 -17.56 14.21
C THR A 14 6.15 -16.64 13.01
N ASP A 15 6.26 -15.33 13.23
CA ASP A 15 6.55 -14.39 12.14
C ASP A 15 7.85 -14.80 11.43
N HIS A 16 7.83 -14.74 10.09
CA HIS A 16 8.97 -15.09 9.25
C HIS A 16 10.22 -14.25 9.58
N LEU A 17 10.05 -13.01 10.04
CA LEU A 17 11.15 -12.15 10.48
C LEU A 17 11.95 -12.73 11.64
N PHE A 18 11.30 -13.45 12.57
CA PHE A 18 11.99 -14.08 13.70
C PHE A 18 12.86 -15.28 13.29
N HIS A 19 12.67 -15.78 12.08
CA HIS A 19 13.47 -16.90 11.53
C HIS A 19 14.67 -16.42 10.71
N LEU A 20 14.77 -15.12 10.41
CA LEU A 20 15.93 -14.55 9.76
C LEU A 20 17.15 -14.55 10.70
N THR A 21 18.32 -14.84 10.14
CA THR A 21 19.60 -14.64 10.82
C THR A 21 19.87 -13.16 11.07
N GLU A 22 20.72 -12.84 12.05
CA GLU A 22 21.13 -11.44 12.30
C GLU A 22 21.73 -10.77 11.05
N HIS A 23 22.40 -11.55 10.20
CA HIS A 23 22.97 -11.05 8.96
C HIS A 23 21.86 -10.66 7.97
N GLU A 24 20.86 -11.51 7.76
CA GLU A 24 19.72 -11.21 6.90
C GLU A 24 18.90 -10.02 7.41
N GLN A 25 18.68 -9.92 8.72
CA GLN A 25 18.01 -8.77 9.33
C GLN A 25 18.75 -7.46 9.06
N ARG A 26 20.09 -7.44 9.16
CA ARG A 26 20.90 -6.25 8.83
C ARG A 26 20.77 -5.83 7.36
N PHE A 27 20.70 -6.79 6.45
CA PHE A 27 20.48 -6.49 5.03
C PHE A 27 19.07 -5.96 4.77
N LEU A 28 18.06 -6.53 5.44
CA LEU A 28 16.68 -6.04 5.37
C LEU A 28 16.55 -4.62 5.92
N ASP A 29 17.18 -4.33 7.05
CA ASP A 29 17.20 -2.99 7.67
C ASP A 29 17.94 -1.94 6.82
N GLN A 30 18.89 -2.37 5.98
CA GLN A 30 19.60 -1.50 5.03
C GLN A 30 18.88 -1.35 3.68
N SER A 31 17.81 -2.11 3.45
CA SER A 31 17.05 -2.09 2.21
C SER A 31 16.06 -0.91 2.15
N TRP A 32 15.53 -0.67 0.96
CA TRP A 32 14.44 0.30 0.75
C TRP A 32 13.19 -0.03 1.58
N ALA A 33 12.97 -1.31 1.89
CA ALA A 33 11.80 -1.76 2.63
C ALA A 33 11.74 -1.14 4.02
N LYS A 34 12.91 -0.92 4.65
CA LYS A 34 13.00 -0.27 5.96
C LYS A 34 12.54 1.16 5.94
N THR A 35 13.04 1.94 4.99
CA THR A 35 12.64 3.34 4.80
C THR A 35 11.14 3.44 4.55
N PHE A 36 10.59 2.54 3.72
CA PHE A 36 9.15 2.54 3.46
C PHE A 36 8.32 2.16 4.69
N ALA A 37 8.70 1.09 5.39
CA ALA A 37 8.04 0.60 6.61
C ALA A 37 8.03 1.65 7.73
N ASP A 38 9.13 2.38 7.91
CA ASP A 38 9.28 3.32 9.02
C ASP A 38 8.67 4.70 8.73
N HIS A 39 8.66 5.14 7.46
CA HIS A 39 8.33 6.53 7.12
C HIS A 39 7.07 6.67 6.25
N VAL A 40 6.91 5.83 5.23
CA VAL A 40 5.80 5.98 4.28
C VAL A 40 4.56 5.25 4.79
N PHE A 41 4.68 3.96 5.11
CA PHE A 41 3.56 3.12 5.49
C PHE A 41 2.77 3.65 6.71
N PRO A 42 3.42 4.11 7.81
CA PRO A 42 2.70 4.60 8.99
C PRO A 42 2.07 5.98 8.78
N ALA A 43 2.52 6.72 7.77
CA ALA A 43 1.99 8.05 7.45
C ALA A 43 0.69 8.00 6.64
N ILE A 44 0.28 6.81 6.13
CA ILE A 44 -0.94 6.67 5.32
C ILE A 44 -2.18 6.89 6.19
N ASP A 45 -2.88 8.00 5.93
CA ASP A 45 -4.14 8.33 6.62
C ASP A 45 -5.33 7.56 6.02
N GLU A 46 -5.64 6.41 6.61
CA GLU A 46 -6.76 5.56 6.18
C GLU A 46 -8.13 6.25 6.29
N ASN A 47 -8.26 7.26 7.15
CA ASN A 47 -9.56 7.89 7.43
C ASN A 47 -10.12 8.63 6.21
N ILE A 48 -9.25 9.06 5.29
CA ILE A 48 -9.63 9.67 4.01
C ILE A 48 -10.57 8.73 3.24
N PHE A 49 -10.34 7.43 3.33
CA PHE A 49 -11.12 6.42 2.60
C PHE A 49 -12.33 5.89 3.36
N SER A 50 -12.58 6.36 4.59
CA SER A 50 -13.68 5.88 5.43
C SER A 50 -15.04 6.01 4.75
N VAL A 51 -15.24 7.08 3.98
CA VAL A 51 -16.46 7.38 3.19
C VAL A 51 -16.80 6.30 2.16
N LEU A 52 -15.83 5.49 1.73
CA LEU A 52 -16.09 4.41 0.77
C LEU A 52 -16.82 3.24 1.42
N TYR A 53 -16.81 3.12 2.75
CA TYR A 53 -17.22 1.94 3.49
C TYR A 53 -18.55 2.17 4.22
N SER A 54 -19.25 1.07 4.52
CA SER A 54 -20.52 1.10 5.25
C SER A 54 -20.29 1.01 6.76
N ASP A 55 -21.06 1.74 7.57
CA ASP A 55 -21.03 1.60 9.04
C ASP A 55 -21.53 0.24 9.56
N LYS A 56 -22.08 -0.59 8.68
CA LYS A 56 -22.57 -1.93 9.04
C LYS A 56 -21.41 -2.90 9.25
N ALA A 57 -21.39 -3.52 10.42
CA ALA A 57 -20.48 -4.61 10.74
C ALA A 57 -20.54 -5.70 9.65
N SER A 58 -19.39 -5.95 9.04
CA SER A 58 -19.20 -6.99 8.02
C SER A 58 -17.77 -7.53 8.12
N ARG A 59 -17.46 -8.56 7.33
CA ARG A 59 -16.13 -9.20 7.35
C ARG A 59 -15.03 -8.14 7.19
N PRO A 60 -13.93 -8.21 7.98
CA PRO A 60 -12.85 -7.23 7.90
C PRO A 60 -12.33 -7.15 6.47
N ASN A 61 -12.19 -5.93 5.95
CA ASN A 61 -11.56 -5.73 4.65
C ASN A 61 -10.04 -5.81 4.80
N THR A 62 -9.34 -5.99 3.69
CA THR A 62 -7.91 -5.64 3.63
C THR A 62 -7.72 -4.21 4.15
N PRO A 63 -6.77 -3.97 5.06
CA PRO A 63 -6.43 -2.64 5.54
C PRO A 63 -6.18 -1.67 4.39
N VAL A 64 -6.70 -0.44 4.50
CA VAL A 64 -6.56 0.54 3.42
C VAL A 64 -5.11 0.98 3.28
N ASN A 65 -4.39 1.11 4.39
CA ASN A 65 -2.96 1.44 4.36
C ASN A 65 -2.14 0.38 3.61
N VAL A 66 -2.50 -0.90 3.71
CA VAL A 66 -1.87 -1.98 2.93
C VAL A 66 -2.16 -1.82 1.44
N ILE A 67 -3.39 -1.52 1.05
CA ILE A 67 -3.75 -1.31 -0.37
C ILE A 67 -3.02 -0.08 -0.93
N VAL A 68 -3.12 1.06 -0.26
CA VAL A 68 -2.51 2.32 -0.72
C VAL A 68 -0.99 2.22 -0.71
N GLY A 69 -0.40 1.63 0.33
CA GLY A 69 1.05 1.41 0.43
C GLY A 69 1.55 0.52 -0.70
N ALA A 70 0.83 -0.57 -1.02
CA ALA A 70 1.18 -1.45 -2.14
C ALA A 70 1.11 -0.73 -3.49
N LEU A 71 0.11 0.14 -3.69
CA LEU A 71 0.00 0.97 -4.89
C LEU A 71 1.15 2.00 -4.99
N ILE A 72 1.56 2.63 -3.89
CA ILE A 72 2.71 3.54 -3.88
C ILE A 72 4.00 2.78 -4.20
N LEU A 73 4.21 1.59 -3.61
CA LEU A 73 5.38 0.75 -3.89
C LEU A 73 5.44 0.35 -5.35
N LYS A 74 4.33 -0.09 -5.91
CA LYS A 74 4.20 -0.44 -7.32
C LYS A 74 4.67 0.70 -8.21
N GLU A 75 4.18 1.92 -7.98
CA GLU A 75 4.60 3.09 -8.75
C GLU A 75 6.09 3.40 -8.55
N ALA A 76 6.60 3.31 -7.31
CA ALA A 76 7.99 3.61 -7.01
C ALA A 76 8.99 2.59 -7.62
N LEU A 77 8.60 1.31 -7.66
CA LEU A 77 9.42 0.21 -8.17
C LEU A 77 9.18 -0.07 -9.66
N GLY A 78 8.09 0.44 -10.22
CA GLY A 78 7.71 0.25 -11.62
C GLY A 78 7.08 -1.12 -11.90
N ASP A 79 6.50 -1.75 -10.87
CA ASP A 79 5.86 -3.06 -10.99
C ASP A 79 4.51 -2.96 -11.70
N THR A 80 4.07 -4.08 -12.28
CA THR A 80 2.67 -4.32 -12.61
C THR A 80 1.89 -4.79 -11.37
N ASP A 81 0.55 -4.78 -11.45
CA ASP A 81 -0.28 -5.30 -10.36
C ASP A 81 -0.01 -6.80 -10.09
N GLU A 82 0.18 -7.58 -11.14
CA GLU A 82 0.51 -9.01 -11.05
C GLU A 82 1.86 -9.22 -10.36
N GLU A 83 2.89 -8.46 -10.76
CA GLU A 83 4.21 -8.50 -10.15
C GLU A 83 4.17 -8.09 -8.68
N LEU A 84 3.42 -7.04 -8.33
CA LEU A 84 3.22 -6.61 -6.95
C LEU A 84 2.58 -7.71 -6.09
N VAL A 85 1.52 -8.36 -6.58
CA VAL A 85 0.83 -9.43 -5.85
C VAL A 85 1.74 -10.65 -5.69
N GLN A 86 2.50 -10.99 -6.74
CA GLN A 86 3.48 -12.07 -6.67
C GLN A 86 4.63 -11.73 -5.70
N ALA A 87 5.16 -10.52 -5.76
CA ALA A 87 6.23 -10.04 -4.88
C ALA A 87 5.78 -10.06 -3.41
N LEU A 88 4.55 -9.67 -3.11
CA LEU A 88 4.03 -9.76 -1.75
C LEU A 88 4.02 -11.20 -1.20
N MET A 89 3.84 -12.21 -2.04
CA MET A 89 3.85 -13.62 -1.61
C MET A 89 5.25 -14.16 -1.35
N PHE A 90 6.26 -13.72 -2.11
CA PHE A 90 7.57 -14.39 -2.15
C PHE A 90 8.76 -13.49 -1.82
N ASP A 91 8.57 -12.17 -1.78
CA ASP A 91 9.59 -11.20 -1.41
C ASP A 91 9.28 -10.59 -0.04
N ILE A 92 10.17 -10.90 0.92
CA ILE A 92 10.08 -10.41 2.29
C ILE A 92 10.20 -8.89 2.38
N HIS A 93 10.83 -8.22 1.40
CA HIS A 93 10.91 -6.76 1.37
C HIS A 93 9.52 -6.12 1.26
N TYR A 94 8.63 -6.66 0.42
CA TYR A 94 7.26 -6.13 0.28
C TYR A 94 6.44 -6.41 1.53
N GLN A 95 6.58 -7.60 2.12
CA GLN A 95 5.89 -7.93 3.36
C GLN A 95 6.36 -7.05 4.52
N TYR A 96 7.67 -6.80 4.61
CA TYR A 96 8.26 -5.93 5.62
C TYR A 96 7.81 -4.49 5.43
N ALA A 97 7.87 -3.97 4.19
CA ALA A 97 7.43 -2.61 3.85
C ALA A 97 5.96 -2.35 4.18
N LEU A 98 5.08 -3.34 4.00
CA LEU A 98 3.64 -3.23 4.26
C LEU A 98 3.22 -3.77 5.63
N HIS A 99 4.19 -4.15 6.47
CA HIS A 99 3.98 -4.76 7.79
C HIS A 99 3.10 -6.03 7.74
N THR A 100 3.10 -6.77 6.64
CA THR A 100 2.26 -7.97 6.47
C THR A 100 2.97 -9.30 6.80
N THR A 101 4.17 -9.27 7.38
CA THR A 101 4.96 -10.47 7.71
C THR A 101 4.26 -11.44 8.67
N SER A 102 3.37 -10.92 9.51
CA SER A 102 2.58 -11.71 10.45
C SER A 102 1.26 -12.26 9.88
N PHE A 103 0.94 -11.99 8.61
CA PHE A 103 -0.27 -12.50 7.99
C PHE A 103 -0.05 -13.95 7.54
N GLN A 104 -0.99 -14.84 7.89
CA GLN A 104 -0.97 -16.24 7.42
C GLN A 104 -1.18 -16.33 5.90
N GLU A 105 -2.02 -15.46 5.36
CA GLU A 105 -2.26 -15.29 3.94
C GLU A 105 -2.16 -13.80 3.61
N GLN A 106 -1.37 -13.46 2.58
CA GLN A 106 -1.15 -12.07 2.22
C GLN A 106 -2.48 -11.40 1.82
N PRO A 107 -2.79 -10.21 2.34
CA PRO A 107 -4.15 -9.67 2.29
C PRO A 107 -4.46 -8.95 0.97
N LEU A 108 -3.68 -9.14 -0.09
CA LEU A 108 -3.84 -8.47 -1.39
C LEU A 108 -3.99 -9.49 -2.52
N SER A 109 -4.79 -9.10 -3.51
CA SER A 109 -5.01 -9.80 -4.77
C SER A 109 -5.30 -8.74 -5.84
N ASP A 110 -5.19 -9.09 -7.12
CA ASP A 110 -5.53 -8.17 -8.22
C ASP A 110 -6.94 -7.60 -8.03
N ARG A 111 -7.91 -8.47 -7.69
CA ARG A 111 -9.30 -8.06 -7.43
C ARG A 111 -9.43 -7.07 -6.28
N THR A 112 -8.55 -7.12 -5.28
CA THR A 112 -8.55 -6.16 -4.17
C THR A 112 -8.15 -4.78 -4.68
N LEU A 113 -7.09 -4.70 -5.50
CA LEU A 113 -6.59 -3.46 -6.10
C LEU A 113 -7.63 -2.87 -7.05
N SER A 114 -8.15 -3.65 -8.01
CA SER A 114 -9.13 -3.18 -8.99
C SER A 114 -10.40 -2.67 -8.33
N ARG A 115 -10.93 -3.40 -7.33
CA ARG A 115 -12.15 -2.98 -6.59
C ARG A 115 -11.93 -1.71 -5.77
N PHE A 116 -10.76 -1.56 -5.16
CA PHE A 116 -10.44 -0.35 -4.40
C PHE A 116 -10.40 0.87 -5.31
N ARG A 117 -9.71 0.76 -6.45
CA ARG A 117 -9.65 1.81 -7.46
C ARG A 117 -11.03 2.16 -8.03
N ALA A 118 -11.83 1.16 -8.39
CA ALA A 118 -13.19 1.37 -8.90
C ALA A 118 -14.09 2.12 -7.88
N ARG A 119 -13.95 1.83 -6.59
CA ARG A 119 -14.68 2.55 -5.53
C ARG A 119 -14.22 3.99 -5.38
N CYS A 120 -12.92 4.25 -5.48
CA CYS A 120 -12.41 5.62 -5.46
C CYS A 120 -12.93 6.42 -6.66
N LEU A 121 -12.89 5.83 -7.87
CA LEU A 121 -13.38 6.47 -9.08
C LEU A 121 -14.88 6.74 -9.04
N ALA A 122 -15.68 5.79 -8.53
CA ALA A 122 -17.12 5.98 -8.37
C ALA A 122 -17.41 7.16 -7.42
N TYR A 123 -16.69 7.25 -6.30
CA TYR A 123 -16.83 8.35 -5.35
C TYR A 123 -16.40 9.70 -5.96
N GLU A 124 -15.28 9.73 -6.69
CA GLU A 124 -14.82 10.92 -7.43
C GLU A 124 -15.88 11.37 -8.45
N THR A 125 -16.50 10.42 -9.17
CA THR A 125 -17.53 10.73 -10.17
C THR A 125 -18.79 11.32 -9.55
N GLU A 126 -19.17 10.88 -8.35
CA GLU A 126 -20.37 11.35 -7.65
C GLU A 126 -20.15 12.66 -6.88
N THR A 127 -18.93 12.91 -6.40
CA THR A 127 -18.64 14.00 -5.44
C THR A 127 -17.61 15.01 -5.92
N GLU A 128 -16.93 14.75 -7.03
CA GLU A 128 -15.78 15.51 -7.56
C GLU A 128 -14.56 15.53 -6.62
N ILE A 129 -14.52 14.65 -5.60
CA ILE A 129 -13.42 14.55 -4.64
C ILE A 129 -12.55 13.34 -4.95
N ASP A 130 -11.27 13.58 -5.29
CA ASP A 130 -10.26 12.54 -5.49
C ASP A 130 -9.56 12.19 -4.16
N LEU A 131 -10.02 11.10 -3.54
CA LEU A 131 -9.49 10.58 -2.28
C LEU A 131 -8.03 10.09 -2.39
N VAL A 132 -7.66 9.55 -3.56
CA VAL A 132 -6.29 9.07 -3.78
C VAL A 132 -5.35 10.26 -3.87
N HIS A 133 -5.72 11.29 -4.62
CA HIS A 133 -4.95 12.53 -4.69
C HIS A 133 -4.82 13.21 -3.32
N GLU A 134 -5.90 13.28 -2.54
CA GLU A 134 -5.83 13.83 -1.18
C GLU A 134 -4.82 13.07 -0.30
N CYS A 135 -4.89 11.73 -0.31
CA CYS A 135 -3.99 10.89 0.47
C CYS A 135 -2.53 11.04 0.03
N VAL A 136 -2.25 10.94 -1.28
CA VAL A 136 -0.89 11.00 -1.80
C VAL A 136 -0.29 12.40 -1.64
N THR A 137 -1.10 13.45 -1.73
CA THR A 137 -0.65 14.84 -1.47
C THR A 137 -0.22 15.03 -0.02
N LYS A 138 -0.96 14.45 0.93
CA LYS A 138 -0.56 14.45 2.36
C LYS A 138 0.73 13.67 2.62
N LEU A 139 0.99 12.64 1.81
CA LEU A 139 2.20 11.80 1.85
C LEU A 139 3.35 12.31 0.99
N ALA A 140 3.20 13.46 0.32
CA ALA A 140 4.12 13.87 -0.74
C ALA A 140 5.56 14.02 -0.25
N LYS A 141 5.75 14.45 1.00
CA LYS A 141 7.07 14.60 1.61
C LYS A 141 7.72 13.22 1.83
N GLU A 142 7.00 12.32 2.50
CA GLU A 142 7.48 10.99 2.87
C GLU A 142 7.81 10.16 1.62
N VAL A 143 6.94 10.22 0.61
CA VAL A 143 7.15 9.54 -0.68
C VAL A 143 8.33 10.15 -1.45
N SER A 144 8.46 11.47 -1.46
CA SER A 144 9.59 12.12 -2.14
C SER A 144 10.93 11.80 -1.48
N GLU A 145 11.00 11.79 -0.15
CA GLU A 145 12.19 11.39 0.59
C GLU A 145 12.54 9.93 0.30
N PHE A 146 11.56 9.03 0.32
CA PHE A 146 11.74 7.62 -0.01
C PHE A 146 12.30 7.39 -1.43
N MET A 147 11.71 8.03 -2.44
CA MET A 147 12.18 7.95 -3.84
C MET A 147 13.54 8.64 -4.05
N GLY A 148 13.85 9.66 -3.26
CA GLY A 148 15.11 10.41 -3.35
C GLY A 148 16.31 9.64 -2.78
N ILE A 149 16.08 8.81 -1.76
CA ILE A 149 17.11 8.04 -1.06
C ILE A 149 17.40 6.72 -1.76
N THR A 150 16.42 6.13 -2.46
CA THR A 150 16.54 4.79 -3.04
C THR A 150 17.09 4.84 -4.47
N PRO A 151 18.32 4.36 -4.74
CA PRO A 151 18.85 4.29 -6.09
C PRO A 151 18.02 3.30 -6.94
N ASN A 152 17.72 3.67 -8.18
CA ASN A 152 16.93 2.93 -9.17
C ASN A 152 15.40 2.95 -9.03
N MET A 153 14.82 3.76 -8.13
CA MET A 153 13.37 3.97 -8.13
C MET A 153 12.92 4.95 -9.20
N GLN A 154 11.72 4.73 -9.75
CA GLN A 154 11.09 5.70 -10.64
C GLN A 154 10.78 6.97 -9.86
N ARG A 155 11.36 8.10 -10.30
CA ARG A 155 11.04 9.39 -9.71
C ARG A 155 9.68 9.84 -10.22
N MET A 156 8.67 9.80 -9.36
CA MET A 156 7.35 10.36 -9.61
C MET A 156 6.98 11.37 -8.53
N ASP A 157 6.28 12.43 -8.94
CA ASP A 157 5.66 13.33 -7.98
C ASP A 157 4.30 12.78 -7.51
N SER A 158 3.75 13.39 -6.46
CA SER A 158 2.44 13.01 -5.90
C SER A 158 1.31 13.02 -6.94
N PHE A 159 1.39 13.88 -7.94
CA PHE A 159 0.39 14.00 -8.99
C PHE A 159 0.48 12.83 -9.97
N MET A 160 1.69 12.43 -10.38
CA MET A 160 1.94 11.28 -11.24
C MET A 160 1.50 9.97 -10.57
N ILE A 161 1.77 9.80 -9.28
CA ILE A 161 1.35 8.61 -8.51
C ILE A 161 -0.18 8.55 -8.45
N ALA A 162 -0.85 9.64 -8.06
CA ALA A 162 -2.30 9.69 -8.01
C ALA A 162 -2.93 9.42 -9.40
N ALA A 163 -2.39 10.03 -10.45
CA ALA A 163 -2.85 9.83 -11.82
C ALA A 163 -2.65 8.39 -12.30
N SER A 164 -1.54 7.73 -11.96
CA SER A 164 -1.28 6.33 -12.34
C SER A 164 -2.27 5.37 -11.67
N ILE A 165 -2.48 5.54 -10.36
CA ILE A 165 -3.47 4.77 -9.59
C ILE A 165 -4.87 4.94 -10.23
N ARG A 166 -5.21 6.14 -10.67
CA ARG A 166 -6.50 6.43 -11.32
C ARG A 166 -6.59 5.85 -12.74
N ASN A 167 -5.56 5.99 -13.57
CA ASN A 167 -5.60 5.59 -14.97
C ASN A 167 -5.77 4.07 -15.14
N LEU A 168 -5.17 3.27 -14.26
CA LEU A 168 -5.43 1.82 -14.22
C LEU A 168 -6.89 1.49 -13.89
N ALA A 169 -7.52 2.26 -12.99
CA ALA A 169 -8.94 2.10 -12.67
C ALA A 169 -9.84 2.20 -13.92
N MET A 170 -9.51 3.14 -14.81
CA MET A 170 -10.26 3.37 -16.05
C MET A 170 -10.06 2.25 -17.07
N LEU A 171 -8.84 1.72 -17.19
CA LEU A 171 -8.55 0.62 -18.13
C LEU A 171 -9.22 -0.70 -17.73
N GLU A 172 -9.39 -0.95 -16.43
CA GLU A 172 -10.05 -2.16 -15.90
C GLU A 172 -11.59 -2.15 -16.02
N LEU A 173 -12.20 -1.04 -16.43
CA LEU A 173 -13.66 -0.88 -16.58
C LEU A 173 -14.18 -1.15 -17.99
N PHE A 174 -13.30 -1.46 -18.95
CA PHE A 174 -13.63 -1.78 -20.35
C PHE A 174 -13.19 -3.21 -20.70
#